data_AF-A0A191W4A8-F1
#
_entry.id   AF-A0A191W4A8-F1
#
_cell.length_a   1.000
_cell.length_b   1.000
_cell.length_c   1.000
_cell.angle_alpha   90.00
_cell.angle_beta   90.00
_cell.angle_gamma   90.00
#
_symmetry.space_group_name_H-M   'P 1'
#
loop_
_entity.id
_entity.type
_entity.pdbx_description
1 polymer ?
#
loop_
_entity_poly.entity_id
_entity_poly.type
_entity_poly.pdbx_seq_one_letter_code
_entity_poly.pdbx_strand_id
1 'polypeptide(L)'
;MLLLVYESKTNIVYIDTFLRWNVKKVFTFQGYDFRVRTLKNFKGELVRKCAPGASKKAMKKITKTAQSWRVHRSTRVSIKELAERYNATLSGG
;
A
#
# COMPACT_ATOMS: atom_id res chain seq x y z
N MET A 1 32.98 -15.98 -5.60
CA MET A 1 31.83 -15.70 -4.71
C MET A 1 30.57 -16.19 -5.42
N LEU A 2 29.88 -17.21 -4.90
CA LEU A 2 28.62 -17.71 -5.48
C LEU A 2 27.44 -16.98 -4.81
N LEU A 3 26.52 -16.46 -5.62
CA LEU A 3 25.23 -15.93 -5.15
C LEU A 3 24.21 -17.06 -5.12
N LEU A 4 23.66 -17.35 -3.95
CA LEU A 4 22.65 -18.38 -3.74
C LEU A 4 21.26 -17.75 -3.57
N VAL A 5 20.23 -18.44 -4.08
CA VAL A 5 18.83 -18.02 -3.96
C VAL A 5 18.28 -18.46 -2.59
N TYR A 6 17.60 -17.56 -1.90
CA TYR A 6 16.99 -17.86 -0.61
C TYR A 6 15.57 -18.41 -0.78
N GLU A 7 15.45 -19.74 -0.78
CA GLU A 7 14.24 -20.50 -1.12
C GLU A 7 12.98 -20.00 -0.39
N SER A 8 13.07 -19.65 0.89
CA SER A 8 11.87 -19.24 1.66
C SER A 8 11.39 -17.82 1.36
N LYS A 9 12.22 -16.92 0.79
CA LYS A 9 11.76 -15.60 0.28
C LYS A 9 11.47 -15.61 -1.21
N THR A 10 12.09 -16.49 -1.98
CA THR A 10 11.90 -16.56 -3.42
C THR A 10 10.66 -17.36 -3.76
N ASN A 11 9.76 -16.78 -4.53
CA ASN A 11 8.54 -17.45 -4.97
C ASN A 11 8.14 -16.94 -6.35
N ILE A 12 7.61 -17.83 -7.19
CA ILE A 12 6.96 -17.45 -8.46
C ILE A 12 5.55 -16.94 -8.13
N VAL A 13 5.17 -15.79 -8.69
CA VAL A 13 3.87 -15.15 -8.47
C VAL A 13 3.19 -14.94 -9.82
N TYR A 14 1.91 -15.32 -9.91
CA TYR A 14 1.10 -15.15 -11.10
C TYR A 14 0.06 -14.05 -10.85
N ILE A 15 0.29 -12.87 -11.42
CA ILE A 15 -0.61 -11.73 -11.31
C ILE A 15 -1.33 -11.58 -12.65
N ASP A 16 -2.55 -12.08 -12.69
CA ASP A 16 -3.32 -12.19 -13.93
C ASP A 16 -4.79 -11.81 -13.67
N THR A 17 -5.45 -11.27 -14.69
CA THR A 17 -6.85 -10.81 -14.58
C THR A 17 -7.83 -11.97 -14.47
N PHE A 18 -7.44 -13.14 -14.98
CA PHE A 18 -8.19 -14.39 -14.88
C PHE A 18 -8.05 -15.06 -13.51
N LEU A 19 -9.03 -15.89 -13.16
CA LEU A 19 -9.01 -16.62 -11.90
C LEU A 19 -8.02 -17.78 -11.99
N ARG A 20 -7.03 -17.79 -11.11
CA ARG A 20 -6.11 -18.93 -10.90
C ARG A 20 -6.30 -19.51 -9.50
N TRP A 21 -6.08 -20.80 -9.34
CA TRP A 21 -6.15 -21.48 -8.03
C TRP A 21 -4.75 -21.93 -7.61
N ASN A 22 -4.52 -22.12 -6.31
CA ASN A 22 -3.28 -22.68 -5.75
C ASN A 22 -1.97 -21.96 -6.15
N VAL A 23 -2.04 -20.67 -6.49
CA VAL A 23 -0.86 -19.85 -6.82
C VAL A 23 -0.86 -18.56 -6.01
N LYS A 24 0.33 -18.03 -5.72
CA LYS A 24 0.49 -16.68 -5.16
C LYS A 24 0.11 -15.65 -6.23
N LYS A 25 -0.71 -14.67 -5.84
CA LYS A 25 -1.26 -13.61 -6.72
C LYS A 25 -0.84 -12.20 -6.32
N VAL A 26 0.01 -12.09 -5.30
CA VAL A 26 0.49 -10.82 -4.78
C VAL A 26 2.00 -10.92 -4.62
N PHE A 27 2.69 -9.93 -5.16
CA PHE A 27 4.13 -9.77 -4.99
C PHE A 27 4.38 -8.47 -4.22
N THR A 28 5.16 -8.52 -3.15
CA THR A 28 5.49 -7.34 -2.35
C THR A 28 6.94 -6.95 -2.59
N PHE A 29 7.17 -5.72 -3.03
CA PHE A 29 8.51 -5.19 -3.26
C PHE A 29 8.59 -3.72 -2.85
N GLN A 30 9.64 -3.36 -2.12
CA GLN A 30 9.91 -1.99 -1.66
C GLN A 30 8.70 -1.29 -1.00
N GLY A 31 7.89 -2.04 -0.25
CA GLY A 31 6.72 -1.50 0.42
C GLY A 31 5.45 -1.39 -0.43
N TYR A 32 5.44 -1.91 -1.66
CA TYR A 32 4.29 -1.97 -2.56
C TYR A 32 3.83 -3.41 -2.80
N ASP A 33 2.52 -3.62 -2.83
CA ASP A 33 1.88 -4.87 -3.28
C ASP A 33 1.43 -4.73 -4.73
N PHE A 34 2.04 -5.53 -5.60
CA PHE A 34 1.63 -5.76 -6.98
C PHE A 34 0.56 -6.84 -7.00
N ARG A 35 -0.62 -6.49 -7.52
CA ARG A 35 -1.77 -7.39 -7.67
C ARG A 35 -2.72 -6.84 -8.72
N VAL A 36 -3.69 -7.64 -9.15
CA VAL A 36 -4.79 -7.11 -9.97
C VAL A 36 -5.63 -6.14 -9.17
N ARG A 37 -5.85 -4.96 -9.74
CA ARG A 37 -6.65 -3.88 -9.18
C ARG A 37 -7.62 -3.36 -10.24
N THR A 38 -8.77 -2.89 -9.78
CA THR A 38 -9.68 -2.09 -10.60
C THR A 38 -9.24 -0.65 -10.51
N LEU A 39 -8.91 -0.05 -11.65
CA LEU A 39 -8.45 1.33 -11.78
C LEU A 39 -9.41 2.10 -12.67
N LYS A 40 -9.54 3.40 -12.43
CA LYS A 40 -10.28 4.30 -13.30
C LYS A 40 -9.28 4.96 -14.27
N ASN A 41 -9.54 4.88 -15.57
CA ASN A 41 -8.71 5.57 -16.57
C ASN A 41 -9.11 7.05 -16.71
N PHE A 42 -8.41 7.79 -17.56
CA PHE A 42 -8.67 9.22 -17.77
C PHE A 42 -10.05 9.51 -18.38
N LYS A 43 -10.63 8.54 -19.11
CA LYS A 43 -12.00 8.61 -19.65
C LYS A 43 -13.07 8.25 -18.62
N GLY A 44 -12.65 7.83 -17.43
CA GLY A 44 -13.52 7.41 -16.36
C GLY A 44 -13.95 5.93 -16.39
N GLU A 45 -13.43 5.15 -17.32
CA GLU A 45 -13.74 3.73 -17.47
C GLU A 45 -12.96 2.89 -16.45
N LEU A 46 -13.58 1.81 -15.97
CA LEU A 46 -12.95 0.88 -15.03
C LEU A 46 -12.17 -0.20 -15.79
N VAL A 47 -10.88 -0.30 -15.52
CA VAL A 47 -9.99 -1.31 -16.09
C VAL A 47 -9.39 -2.19 -15.00
N ARG A 48 -9.28 -3.49 -15.25
CA ARG A 48 -8.58 -4.43 -14.37
C ARG A 48 -7.19 -4.71 -14.92
N LYS A 49 -6.15 -4.36 -14.17
CA LYS A 49 -4.76 -4.66 -14.54
C LYS A 49 -3.90 -4.92 -13.30
N CYS A 50 -2.75 -5.55 -13.51
CA CYS A 50 -1.70 -5.58 -12.50
C CYS A 50 -1.25 -4.13 -12.22
N ALA A 51 -1.30 -3.72 -10.96
CA ALA A 51 -0.84 -2.41 -10.55
C ALA A 51 -0.28 -2.41 -9.13
N PRO A 52 0.77 -1.61 -8.87
CA PRO A 52 1.28 -1.42 -7.52
C PRO A 52 0.27 -0.64 -6.68
N GLY A 53 0.37 -0.83 -5.37
CA GLY A 53 -0.23 0.04 -4.37
C GLY A 53 0.47 -0.19 -3.04
N ALA A 54 0.35 0.74 -2.10
CA ALA A 54 0.98 0.59 -0.78
C ALA A 54 0.66 -0.79 -0.19
N SER A 55 1.71 -1.49 0.25
CA SER A 55 1.57 -2.85 0.76
C SER A 55 0.70 -2.86 2.00
N LYS A 56 0.04 -4.00 2.29
CA LYS A 56 -0.76 -4.14 3.52
C LYS A 56 0.07 -3.80 4.78
N LYS A 57 1.36 -4.16 4.78
CA LYS A 57 2.29 -3.83 5.87
C LYS A 57 2.55 -2.33 5.96
N ALA A 58 2.79 -1.65 4.83
CA ALA A 58 2.97 -0.21 4.78
C ALA A 58 1.70 0.53 5.23
N MET A 59 0.54 0.15 4.71
CA MET A 59 -0.75 0.72 5.12
C MET A 59 -1.00 0.56 6.62
N LYS A 60 -0.73 -0.62 7.20
CA LYS A 60 -0.85 -0.84 8.65
C LYS A 60 0.07 0.10 9.45
N LYS A 61 1.29 0.34 8.98
CA LYS A 61 2.22 1.29 9.61
C LYS A 61 1.68 2.72 9.55
N ILE A 62 1.25 3.17 8.38
CA ILE A 62 0.66 4.51 8.18
C ILE A 62 -0.57 4.70 9.08
N THR A 63 -1.50 3.76 9.07
CA THR A 63 -2.70 3.81 9.92
C THR A 63 -2.35 3.84 11.39
N LYS A 64 -1.39 3.02 11.85
CA LYS A 64 -0.95 3.03 13.26
C LYS A 64 -0.36 4.39 13.66
N THR A 65 0.44 5.01 12.78
CA THR A 65 0.96 6.37 12.99
C THR A 65 -0.18 7.38 13.11
N ALA A 66 -1.12 7.39 12.17
CA ALA A 66 -2.24 8.32 12.20
C ALA A 66 -3.13 8.15 13.44
N GLN A 67 -3.38 6.90 13.86
CA GLN A 67 -4.13 6.60 15.08
C GLN A 67 -3.41 7.10 16.35
N SER A 68 -2.08 7.06 16.37
CA SER A 68 -1.28 7.49 17.53
C SER A 68 -1.40 8.99 17.82
N TRP A 69 -1.78 9.79 16.82
CA TRP A 69 -2.04 11.22 16.97
C TRP A 69 -3.25 11.53 17.86
N ARG A 70 -4.16 10.55 18.02
CA ARG A 70 -5.35 10.64 18.88
C ARG A 70 -6.16 11.93 18.63
N VAL A 71 -6.34 12.29 17.35
CA VAL A 71 -7.03 13.51 16.88
C VAL A 71 -8.42 13.66 17.52
N HIS A 72 -9.14 12.55 17.74
CA HIS A 72 -10.43 12.52 18.42
C HIS A 72 -10.41 13.12 19.85
N ARG A 73 -9.23 13.27 20.49
CA ARG A 73 -9.08 13.90 21.80
C ARG A 73 -8.59 15.35 21.74
N SER A 74 -8.35 15.88 20.55
CA SER A 74 -7.88 17.25 20.33
C SER A 74 -9.05 18.23 20.22
N THR A 75 -9.97 18.21 21.18
CA THR A 75 -11.26 18.94 21.12
C THR A 75 -11.12 20.46 21.13
N ARG A 76 -9.98 21.00 21.57
CA ARG A 76 -9.69 22.44 21.62
C ARG A 76 -8.76 22.92 20.51
N VAL A 77 -8.34 22.03 19.62
CA VAL A 77 -7.39 22.34 18.54
C VAL A 77 -8.18 22.57 17.26
N SER A 78 -7.86 23.64 16.54
CA SER A 78 -8.46 23.93 15.24
C SER A 78 -8.00 22.94 14.17
N ILE A 79 -8.77 22.82 13.10
CA ILE A 79 -8.41 22.00 11.93
C ILE A 79 -7.09 22.49 11.31
N LYS A 80 -6.86 23.81 11.29
CA LYS A 80 -5.65 24.41 10.74
C LYS A 80 -4.42 23.96 11.53
N GLU A 81 -4.47 24.02 12.85
CA GLU A 81 -3.36 23.56 13.71
C GLU A 81 -3.11 22.06 13.57
N LEU A 82 -4.16 21.24 13.40
CA LEU A 82 -4.01 19.81 13.13
C LEU A 82 -3.34 19.57 11.76
N ALA A 83 -3.71 20.35 10.75
CA ALA A 83 -3.10 20.27 9.42
C ALA A 83 -1.61 20.66 9.47
N GLU A 84 -1.27 21.79 10.09
CA GLU A 84 0.12 22.23 10.28
C GLU A 84 0.97 21.16 11.00
N ARG A 85 0.38 20.50 12.01
CA ARG A 85 1.07 19.46 12.78
C ARG A 85 1.38 18.19 11.99
N TYR A 86 0.47 17.76 11.10
CA TYR A 86 0.55 16.42 10.48
C TYR A 86 0.77 16.43 8.97
N ASN A 87 0.58 17.55 8.28
CA ASN A 87 0.70 17.62 6.82
C ASN A 87 2.07 17.17 6.32
N ALA A 88 3.17 17.55 6.97
CA ALA A 88 4.51 17.12 6.58
C ALA A 88 4.65 15.59 6.54
N THR A 89 4.06 14.88 7.51
CA THR A 89 4.07 13.41 7.51
C THR A 89 3.17 12.82 6.42
N LEU A 90 2.03 13.45 6.14
CA LEU A 90 1.06 13.00 5.13
C LEU A 90 1.54 13.26 3.70
N SER A 91 2.29 14.33 3.45
CA SER A 91 2.84 14.69 2.15
C SER A 91 4.08 13.87 1.74
N GLY A 92 4.59 13.01 2.63
CA GLY A 92 5.75 12.17 2.36
C GLY A 92 7.06 12.64 2.98
N GLY A 93 7.03 13.67 3.84
CA GLY A 93 8.22 14.30 4.42
C GLY A 93 8.79 15.41 3.56
#